data_AF-A0A183EPV8-F1
#
_entry.id   AF-A0A183EPV8-F1
#
_cell.length_a   1.000
_cell.length_b   1.000
_cell.length_c   1.000
_cell.angle_alpha   90.00
_cell.angle_beta   90.00
_cell.angle_gamma   90.00
#
_symmetry.space_group_name_H-M   'P 1'
#
loop_
_entity.id
_entity.type
_entity.pdbx_description
1 polymer ?
#
loop_
_entity_poly.entity_id
_entity_poly.type
_entity_poly.pdbx_seq_one_letter_code
_entity_poly.pdbx_strand_id
1 'polypeptide(L)'
;MRYSKAESLFGDELVWKAVHESERKEIFADALEFIDKREKENAKELRRRNVQALADILDGMQEITYRTTWAQAQRLLIENPAFADDSTLQDMDKEDALIVFEEHIRTAEKHYLKEKDMEERRRRRQERKIREAFQAYLVELHKRGELTSMSLWSELYPVISADPRFDAMLKQSGSTPLDLFKFYVEDLKSQYGQDRRVIKEILKELNTTVEVGTSFDQLCKWVLSNERGKSVDPGNMKLCYNSLVEKAEAKEKEQEREEARKRRRHETNFRNILRNLVPPVEPDSRWEIIRPKIENQEAFIAVETEQLREKFFNDYTQSLAEACGHHHSSSKKKKKEKKKRRKEEVSYF
;
A
#
# COMPACT_ATOMS: atom_id res chain seq x y z
N MET A 1 -45.88 72.37 15.54
CA MET A 1 -46.81 73.36 16.16
C MET A 1 -46.94 74.55 15.19
N ARG A 2 -48.12 75.18 15.03
CA ARG A 2 -48.26 76.37 14.15
C ARG A 2 -47.85 77.65 14.89
N TYR A 3 -47.29 78.63 14.18
CA TYR A 3 -46.83 79.91 14.78
C TYR A 3 -47.94 80.63 15.56
N SER A 4 -49.18 80.66 15.05
CA SER A 4 -50.32 81.29 15.75
C SER A 4 -50.62 80.66 17.12
N LYS A 5 -50.34 79.36 17.28
CA LYS A 5 -50.47 78.67 18.55
C LYS A 5 -49.30 79.00 19.49
N ALA A 6 -48.09 79.15 18.96
CA ALA A 6 -46.94 79.59 19.74
C ALA A 6 -47.11 81.03 20.23
N GLU A 7 -47.63 81.92 19.40
CA GLU A 7 -47.93 83.31 19.76
C GLU A 7 -49.01 83.40 20.85
N SER A 8 -50.02 82.54 20.80
CA SER A 8 -51.02 82.45 21.88
C SER A 8 -50.44 81.91 23.20
N LEU A 9 -49.38 81.10 23.16
CA LEU A 9 -48.81 80.45 24.35
C LEU A 9 -47.71 81.27 24.99
N PHE A 10 -46.87 81.90 24.18
CA PHE A 10 -45.68 82.65 24.61
C PHE A 10 -45.84 84.16 24.47
N GLY A 11 -46.98 84.62 23.96
CA GLY A 11 -47.26 86.02 23.66
C GLY A 11 -47.01 86.98 24.81
N ASP A 12 -47.20 86.52 26.05
CA ASP A 12 -47.03 87.33 27.26
C ASP A 12 -45.62 87.28 27.87
N GLU A 13 -44.77 86.38 27.41
CA GLU A 13 -43.41 86.23 27.91
C GLU A 13 -42.54 87.42 27.52
N LEU A 14 -41.76 87.94 28.48
CA LEU A 14 -40.88 89.09 28.25
C LEU A 14 -39.87 88.83 27.13
N VAL A 15 -39.36 87.59 27.04
CA VAL A 15 -38.43 87.14 26.00
C VAL A 15 -39.08 87.06 24.62
N TRP A 16 -40.40 86.84 24.54
CA TRP A 16 -41.15 86.83 23.28
C TRP A 16 -41.45 88.27 22.82
N LYS A 17 -41.86 89.14 23.75
CA LYS A 17 -42.13 90.57 23.47
C LYS A 17 -40.87 91.37 23.10
N ALA A 18 -39.69 90.91 23.53
CA ALA A 18 -38.41 91.56 23.25
C ALA A 18 -37.95 91.44 21.77
N VAL A 19 -38.55 90.55 20.98
CA VAL A 19 -38.16 90.26 19.59
C VAL A 19 -39.24 90.76 18.62
N HIS A 20 -38.83 91.40 17.51
CA HIS A 20 -39.77 91.91 16.52
C HIS A 20 -40.54 90.78 15.83
N GLU A 21 -41.78 91.01 15.40
CA GLU A 21 -42.66 89.94 14.86
C GLU A 21 -42.06 89.22 13.64
N SER A 22 -41.36 89.95 12.77
CA SER A 22 -40.67 89.37 11.61
C SER A 22 -39.56 88.39 12.02
N GLU A 23 -38.75 88.77 13.02
CA GLU A 23 -37.66 87.94 13.55
C GLU A 23 -38.21 86.77 14.38
N ARG A 24 -39.33 86.96 15.11
CA ARG A 24 -40.00 85.87 15.85
C ARG A 24 -40.45 84.74 14.93
N LYS A 25 -40.98 85.05 13.75
CA LYS A 25 -41.42 84.05 12.77
C LYS A 25 -40.24 83.23 12.23
N GLU A 26 -39.12 83.89 11.94
CA GLU A 26 -37.88 83.27 11.48
C GLU A 26 -37.27 82.37 12.56
N ILE A 27 -37.06 82.91 13.78
CA ILE A 27 -36.53 82.15 14.92
C ILE A 27 -37.42 80.95 15.27
N PHE A 28 -38.75 81.10 15.18
CA PHE A 28 -39.68 79.99 15.41
C PHE A 28 -39.57 78.90 14.33
N ALA A 29 -39.38 79.28 13.06
CA ALA A 29 -39.16 78.32 11.98
C ALA A 29 -37.84 77.56 12.18
N ASP A 30 -36.75 78.26 12.50
CA ASP A 30 -35.44 77.67 12.78
C ASP A 30 -35.50 76.73 14.01
N ALA A 31 -36.21 77.14 15.06
CA ALA A 31 -36.41 76.30 16.24
C ALA A 31 -37.20 75.02 15.93
N LEU A 32 -38.22 75.09 15.06
CA LEU A 32 -38.95 73.90 14.63
C LEU A 32 -38.07 72.97 13.78
N GLU A 33 -37.26 73.51 12.86
CA GLU A 33 -36.32 72.71 12.08
C GLU A 33 -35.27 72.04 12.99
N PHE A 34 -34.73 72.79 13.96
CA PHE A 34 -33.79 72.25 14.94
C PHE A 34 -34.41 71.13 15.78
N ILE A 35 -35.66 71.30 16.25
CA ILE A 35 -36.38 70.28 17.02
C ILE A 35 -36.62 69.04 16.16
N ASP A 36 -37.12 69.19 14.93
CA ASP A 36 -37.37 68.07 14.00
C ASP A 36 -36.08 67.32 13.66
N LYS A 37 -34.98 68.06 13.42
CA LYS A 37 -33.66 67.46 13.19
C LYS A 37 -33.18 66.67 14.40
N ARG A 38 -33.28 67.25 15.60
CA ARG A 38 -32.88 66.60 16.85
C ARG A 38 -33.73 65.36 17.15
N GLU A 39 -35.04 65.41 16.92
CA GLU A 39 -35.93 64.26 17.10
C GLU A 39 -35.58 63.13 16.11
N LYS A 40 -35.30 63.46 14.85
CA LYS A 40 -34.82 62.49 13.85
C LYS A 40 -33.47 61.88 14.22
N GLU A 41 -32.55 62.67 14.76
CA GLU A 41 -31.25 62.19 15.24
C GLU A 41 -31.42 61.25 16.44
N ASN A 42 -32.19 61.65 17.46
CA ASN A 42 -32.51 60.83 18.63
C ASN A 42 -33.18 59.50 18.22
N ALA A 43 -34.12 59.52 17.27
CA ALA A 43 -34.77 58.31 16.77
C ALA A 43 -33.78 57.37 16.05
N LYS A 44 -32.84 57.92 15.26
CA LYS A 44 -31.78 57.13 14.62
C LYS A 44 -30.82 56.51 15.64
N GLU A 45 -30.45 57.27 16.67
CA GLU A 45 -29.58 56.78 17.74
C GLU A 45 -30.25 55.66 18.54
N LEU A 46 -31.53 55.84 18.88
CA LEU A 46 -32.31 54.82 19.58
C LEU A 46 -32.44 53.54 18.75
N ARG A 47 -32.77 53.66 17.45
CA ARG A 47 -32.81 52.51 16.54
C ARG A 47 -31.46 51.78 16.51
N ARG A 48 -30.35 52.52 16.36
CA ARG A 48 -29.00 51.93 16.36
C ARG A 48 -28.69 51.21 17.68
N ARG A 49 -29.03 51.83 18.82
CA ARG A 49 -28.87 51.23 20.16
C ARG A 49 -29.65 49.92 20.27
N ASN A 50 -30.91 49.91 19.86
CA ASN A 50 -31.78 48.76 19.96
C ASN A 50 -31.34 47.61 19.04
N VAL A 51 -30.96 47.92 17.80
CA VAL A 51 -30.39 46.96 16.86
C VAL A 51 -29.14 46.28 17.46
N GLN A 52 -28.23 47.07 18.04
CA GLN A 52 -27.03 46.53 18.68
C GLN A 52 -27.37 45.71 19.92
N ALA A 53 -28.25 46.20 20.79
CA ALA A 53 -28.64 45.51 22.01
C ALA A 53 -29.30 44.16 21.72
N LEU A 54 -30.17 44.08 20.71
CA LEU A 54 -30.76 42.82 20.29
C LEU A 54 -29.69 41.86 19.74
N ALA A 55 -28.75 42.35 18.93
CA ALA A 55 -27.65 41.53 18.42
C ALA A 55 -26.80 40.95 19.57
N ASP A 56 -26.43 41.77 20.55
CA ASP A 56 -25.64 41.36 21.72
C ASP A 56 -26.38 40.32 22.57
N ILE A 57 -27.70 40.45 22.73
CA ILE A 57 -28.54 39.47 23.43
C ILE A 57 -28.55 38.15 22.67
N LEU A 58 -28.79 38.17 21.35
CA LEU A 58 -28.80 36.95 20.54
C LEU A 58 -27.43 36.24 20.57
N ASP A 59 -26.33 36.99 20.50
CA ASP A 59 -24.97 36.44 20.59
C ASP A 59 -24.68 35.78 21.95
N GLY A 60 -25.33 36.24 23.03
CA GLY A 60 -25.23 35.65 24.36
C GLY A 60 -26.08 34.40 24.58
N MET A 61 -27.04 34.10 23.70
CA MET A 61 -27.99 32.99 23.87
C MET A 61 -27.50 31.71 23.19
N GLN A 62 -27.04 30.74 24.00
CA GLN A 62 -26.53 29.45 23.50
C GLN A 62 -27.62 28.54 22.94
N GLU A 63 -28.88 28.78 23.33
CA GLU A 63 -30.06 28.05 22.89
C GLU A 63 -30.44 28.39 21.44
N ILE A 64 -30.02 29.56 20.96
CA ILE A 64 -30.22 29.97 19.57
C ILE A 64 -29.12 29.35 18.71
N THR A 65 -29.54 28.47 17.82
CA THR A 65 -28.66 27.75 16.89
C THR A 65 -28.94 28.19 15.47
N TYR A 66 -28.10 27.75 14.54
CA TYR A 66 -28.28 27.98 13.10
C TYR A 66 -29.61 27.43 12.52
N ARG A 67 -30.34 26.57 13.26
CA ARG A 67 -31.65 26.03 12.85
C ARG A 67 -32.83 26.71 13.52
N THR A 68 -32.57 27.62 14.46
CA THR A 68 -33.61 28.27 15.24
C THR A 68 -34.43 29.16 14.33
N THR A 69 -35.75 29.05 14.41
CA THR A 69 -36.69 29.91 13.68
C THR A 69 -37.01 31.17 14.46
N TRP A 70 -37.44 32.23 13.77
CA TRP A 70 -37.83 33.48 14.45
C TRP A 70 -38.89 33.27 15.53
N ALA A 71 -39.89 32.43 15.26
CA ALA A 71 -40.95 32.14 16.23
C ALA A 71 -40.43 31.45 17.51
N GLN A 72 -39.35 30.67 17.41
CA GLN A 72 -38.68 30.07 18.57
C GLN A 72 -37.82 31.09 19.29
N ALA A 73 -37.01 31.86 18.54
CA ALA A 73 -36.17 32.91 19.09
C ALA A 73 -36.98 33.96 19.84
N GLN A 74 -38.14 34.36 19.33
CA GLN A 74 -39.02 35.31 19.99
C GLN A 74 -39.50 34.82 21.38
N ARG A 75 -39.80 33.53 21.53
CA ARG A 75 -40.17 32.97 22.86
C ARG A 75 -39.00 33.05 23.82
N LEU A 76 -37.81 32.65 23.35
CA LEU A 76 -36.59 32.70 24.16
C LEU A 76 -36.19 34.15 24.52
N LEU A 77 -36.43 35.12 23.63
CA LEU A 77 -36.20 36.53 23.89
C LEU A 77 -37.14 37.08 24.97
N ILE A 78 -38.42 36.72 24.95
CA ILE A 78 -39.38 37.14 25.99
C ILE A 78 -39.00 36.58 27.37
N GLU A 79 -38.37 35.40 27.41
CA GLU A 79 -37.86 34.78 28.64
C GLU A 79 -36.51 35.37 29.10
N ASN A 80 -35.81 36.12 28.24
CA ASN A 80 -34.52 36.71 28.55
C ASN A 80 -34.70 38.07 29.28
N PRO A 81 -34.22 38.22 30.54
CA PRO A 81 -34.37 39.46 31.30
C PRO A 81 -33.83 40.71 30.60
N ALA A 82 -32.73 40.58 29.84
CA ALA A 82 -32.13 41.72 29.12
C ALA A 82 -33.05 42.29 28.02
N PHE A 83 -33.94 41.47 27.48
CA PHE A 83 -34.96 41.90 26.51
C PHE A 83 -36.31 42.21 27.19
N ALA A 84 -36.67 41.45 28.23
CA ALA A 84 -37.92 41.61 28.96
C ALA A 84 -37.99 42.91 29.77
N ASP A 85 -36.87 43.39 30.29
CA ASP A 85 -36.82 44.59 31.15
C ASP A 85 -36.62 45.90 30.36
N ASP A 86 -36.23 45.84 29.08
CA ASP A 86 -35.99 47.02 28.23
C ASP A 86 -37.21 47.33 27.33
N SER A 87 -38.09 48.22 27.81
CA SER A 87 -39.29 48.62 27.08
C SER A 87 -38.97 49.26 25.71
N THR A 88 -37.87 50.01 25.61
CA THR A 88 -37.50 50.65 24.34
C THR A 88 -37.04 49.64 23.31
N LEU A 89 -36.49 48.50 23.75
CA LEU A 89 -36.13 47.38 22.90
C LEU A 89 -37.34 46.57 22.46
N GLN A 90 -38.34 46.39 23.33
CA GLN A 90 -39.61 45.74 22.98
C GLN A 90 -40.42 46.51 21.94
N ASP A 91 -40.37 47.84 22.02
CA ASP A 91 -41.04 48.76 21.08
C ASP A 91 -40.28 48.96 19.76
N MET A 92 -39.17 48.24 19.54
CA MET A 92 -38.39 48.37 18.30
C MET A 92 -39.20 47.92 17.07
N ASP A 93 -38.78 48.39 15.90
CA ASP A 93 -39.41 48.00 14.65
C ASP A 93 -39.25 46.50 14.37
N LYS A 94 -40.33 45.83 13.94
CA LYS A 94 -40.34 44.39 13.70
C LYS A 94 -39.46 43.98 12.53
N GLU A 95 -39.33 44.84 11.51
CA GLU A 95 -38.43 44.62 10.38
C GLU A 95 -36.97 44.66 10.86
N ASP A 96 -36.62 45.64 11.70
CA ASP A 96 -35.28 45.74 12.29
C ASP A 96 -34.93 44.51 13.13
N ALA A 97 -35.87 44.02 13.95
CA ALA A 97 -35.67 42.83 14.76
C ALA A 97 -35.44 41.58 13.90
N LEU A 98 -36.19 41.44 12.80
CA LEU A 98 -36.02 40.36 11.84
C LEU A 98 -34.68 40.44 11.10
N ILE A 99 -34.23 41.63 10.72
CA ILE A 99 -32.93 41.84 10.06
C ILE A 99 -31.79 41.40 10.99
N VAL A 100 -31.83 41.85 12.26
CA VAL A 100 -30.82 41.48 13.27
C VAL A 100 -30.80 39.96 13.48
N PHE A 101 -31.98 39.34 13.58
CA PHE A 101 -32.08 37.90 13.74
C PHE A 101 -31.57 37.13 12.52
N GLU A 102 -31.93 37.55 11.30
CA GLU A 102 -31.45 36.92 10.07
C GLU A 102 -29.92 37.00 9.98
N GLU A 103 -29.33 38.15 10.31
CA GLU A 103 -27.88 38.32 10.34
C GLU A 103 -27.20 37.41 11.37
N HIS A 104 -27.77 37.30 12.57
CA HIS A 104 -27.28 36.39 13.60
C HIS A 104 -27.35 34.92 13.13
N ILE A 105 -28.49 34.46 12.60
CA ILE A 105 -28.64 33.09 12.08
C ILE A 105 -27.68 32.83 10.91
N ARG A 106 -27.54 33.76 9.97
CA ARG A 106 -26.59 33.64 8.85
C ARG A 106 -25.15 33.52 9.34
N THR A 107 -24.79 34.24 10.39
CA THR A 107 -23.48 34.14 11.04
C THR A 107 -23.29 32.78 11.72
N ALA A 108 -24.31 32.30 12.46
CA ALA A 108 -24.31 30.99 13.08
C ALA A 108 -24.19 29.84 12.05
N GLU A 109 -24.91 29.92 10.92
CA GLU A 109 -24.80 28.97 9.81
C GLU A 109 -23.39 28.95 9.22
N LYS A 110 -22.80 30.13 8.99
CA LYS A 110 -21.43 30.26 8.50
C LYS A 110 -20.42 29.65 9.47
N HIS A 111 -20.60 29.83 10.78
CA HIS A 111 -19.76 29.22 11.81
C HIS A 111 -19.89 27.69 11.78
N TYR A 112 -21.12 27.17 11.81
CA TYR A 112 -21.40 25.74 11.76
C TYR A 112 -20.81 25.06 10.51
N LEU A 113 -20.98 25.66 9.33
CA LEU A 113 -20.40 25.13 8.09
C LEU A 113 -18.87 25.12 8.13
N LYS A 114 -18.24 26.15 8.69
CA LYS A 114 -16.78 26.20 8.89
C LYS A 114 -16.33 25.10 9.85
N GLU A 115 -17.00 24.90 10.98
CA GLU A 115 -16.67 23.85 11.93
C GLU A 115 -16.79 22.45 11.31
N LYS A 116 -17.88 22.19 10.60
CA LYS A 116 -18.09 20.93 9.88
C LYS A 116 -17.00 20.68 8.82
N ASP A 117 -16.67 21.69 8.01
CA ASP A 117 -15.58 21.57 7.03
C ASP A 117 -14.22 21.32 7.73
N MET A 118 -13.95 21.99 8.84
CA MET A 118 -12.75 21.76 9.63
C MET A 118 -12.69 20.35 10.23
N GLU A 119 -13.81 19.83 10.74
CA GLU A 119 -13.92 18.46 11.24
C GLU A 119 -13.72 17.43 10.12
N GLU A 120 -14.36 17.62 8.97
CA GLU A 120 -14.16 16.74 7.82
C GLU A 120 -12.71 16.77 7.31
N ARG A 121 -12.09 17.95 7.27
CA ARG A 121 -10.66 18.09 6.93
C ARG A 121 -9.77 17.38 7.94
N ARG A 122 -10.05 17.49 9.25
CA ARG A 122 -9.34 16.75 10.31
C ARG A 122 -9.49 15.25 10.13
N ARG A 123 -10.70 14.75 9.88
CA ARG A 123 -10.97 13.34 9.59
C ARG A 123 -10.19 12.85 8.37
N ARG A 124 -10.26 13.55 7.24
CA ARG A 124 -9.52 13.20 6.00
C ARG A 124 -8.00 13.18 6.23
N ARG A 125 -7.46 14.12 7.02
CA ARG A 125 -6.04 14.15 7.39
C ARG A 125 -5.66 12.96 8.26
N GLN A 126 -6.47 12.64 9.28
CA GLN A 126 -6.24 11.48 10.13
C GLN A 126 -6.28 10.18 9.33
N GLU A 127 -7.24 10.07 8.40
CA GLU A 127 -7.35 8.91 7.53
C GLU A 127 -6.12 8.71 6.66
N ARG A 128 -5.59 9.81 6.09
CA ARG A 128 -4.35 9.80 5.33
C ARG A 128 -3.16 9.36 6.18
N LYS A 129 -3.01 9.91 7.39
CA LYS A 129 -1.91 9.55 8.29
C LYS A 129 -1.89 8.07 8.65
N ILE A 130 -3.04 7.47 8.88
CA ILE A 130 -3.14 6.02 9.15
C ILE A 130 -2.74 5.20 7.92
N ARG A 131 -3.16 5.59 6.71
CA ARG A 131 -2.68 4.95 5.46
C ARG A 131 -1.17 5.06 5.30
N GLU A 132 -0.62 6.25 5.51
CA GLU A 132 0.82 6.50 5.46
C GLU A 132 1.57 5.66 6.52
N ALA A 133 1.02 5.52 7.72
CA ALA A 133 1.60 4.68 8.76
C ALA A 133 1.61 3.19 8.39
N PHE A 134 0.54 2.69 7.76
CA PHE A 134 0.50 1.31 7.26
C PHE A 134 1.44 1.10 6.07
N GLN A 135 1.58 2.08 5.16
CA GLN A 135 2.58 2.00 4.09
C GLN A 135 4.01 2.01 4.65
N ALA A 136 4.29 2.84 5.66
CA ALA A 136 5.58 2.84 6.35
C ALA A 136 5.86 1.48 7.01
N TYR A 137 4.84 0.82 7.56
CA TYR A 137 4.96 -0.54 8.07
C TYR A 137 5.38 -1.56 6.99
N LEU A 138 4.78 -1.50 5.80
CA LEU A 138 5.20 -2.35 4.68
C LEU A 138 6.66 -2.09 4.30
N VAL A 139 7.10 -0.83 4.30
CA VAL A 139 8.52 -0.47 4.09
C VAL A 139 9.42 -1.05 5.18
N GLU A 140 9.01 -1.04 6.44
CA GLU A 140 9.75 -1.66 7.55
C GLU A 140 9.87 -3.19 7.37
N LEU A 141 8.79 -3.86 6.97
CA LEU A 141 8.81 -5.30 6.65
C LEU A 141 9.77 -5.60 5.51
N HIS A 142 9.81 -4.76 4.46
CA HIS A 142 10.73 -4.91 3.35
C HIS A 142 12.18 -4.72 3.78
N LYS A 143 12.47 -3.68 4.58
CA LYS A 143 13.82 -3.43 5.11
C LYS A 143 14.35 -4.56 6.01
N ARG A 144 13.45 -5.28 6.69
CA ARG A 144 13.80 -6.48 7.48
C ARG A 144 13.98 -7.74 6.64
N GLY A 145 13.64 -7.71 5.35
CA GLY A 145 13.66 -8.86 4.46
C GLY A 145 12.48 -9.82 4.64
N GLU A 146 11.47 -9.44 5.43
CA GLU A 146 10.26 -10.24 5.65
C GLU A 146 9.27 -10.11 4.48
N LEU A 147 9.26 -8.93 3.84
CA LEU A 147 8.45 -8.64 2.66
C LEU A 147 9.35 -8.50 1.42
N THR A 148 9.00 -9.18 0.34
CA THR A 148 9.70 -9.14 -0.94
C THR A 148 8.70 -9.09 -2.11
N SER A 149 9.20 -8.95 -3.34
CA SER A 149 8.39 -9.04 -4.57
C SER A 149 7.68 -10.39 -4.79
N MET A 150 8.12 -11.43 -4.08
CA MET A 150 7.57 -12.79 -4.15
C MET A 150 6.63 -13.13 -2.99
N SER A 151 6.54 -12.28 -1.97
CA SER A 151 5.76 -12.55 -0.77
C SER A 151 4.25 -12.60 -1.05
N LEU A 152 3.56 -13.56 -0.46
CA LEU A 152 2.11 -13.68 -0.56
C LEU A 152 1.41 -13.06 0.65
N TRP A 153 0.22 -12.47 0.43
CA TRP A 153 -0.59 -11.91 1.52
C TRP A 153 -0.90 -12.96 2.59
N SER A 154 -1.26 -14.18 2.19
CA SER A 154 -1.58 -15.27 3.12
C SER A 154 -0.43 -15.64 4.05
N GLU A 155 0.82 -15.51 3.58
CA GLU A 155 2.02 -15.84 4.36
C GLU A 155 2.34 -14.74 5.37
N LEU A 156 2.13 -13.48 4.99
CA LEU A 156 2.42 -12.33 5.84
C LEU A 156 1.24 -11.86 6.69
N TYR A 157 0.03 -12.36 6.44
CA TYR A 157 -1.15 -12.00 7.21
C TYR A 157 -0.98 -12.18 8.73
N PRO A 158 -0.38 -13.28 9.25
CA PRO A 158 -0.17 -13.43 10.70
C PRO A 158 0.69 -12.32 11.31
N VAL A 159 1.71 -11.86 10.58
CA VAL A 159 2.60 -10.77 11.03
C VAL A 159 1.93 -9.41 10.86
N ILE A 160 1.22 -9.21 9.75
CA ILE A 160 0.57 -7.95 9.42
C ILE A 160 -0.62 -7.69 10.35
N SER A 161 -1.46 -8.69 10.59
CA SER A 161 -2.67 -8.56 11.43
C SER A 161 -2.37 -8.37 12.91
N ALA A 162 -1.17 -8.71 13.37
CA ALA A 162 -0.73 -8.49 14.74
C ALA A 162 -0.29 -7.03 15.01
N ASP A 163 -0.05 -6.22 13.97
CA ASP A 163 0.40 -4.84 14.13
C ASP A 163 -0.80 -3.87 14.32
N PRO A 164 -0.78 -2.98 15.32
CA PRO A 164 -1.89 -2.03 15.57
C PRO A 164 -2.23 -1.12 14.39
N ARG A 165 -1.28 -0.87 13.47
CA ARG A 165 -1.51 -0.08 12.25
C ARG A 165 -2.47 -0.78 11.29
N PHE A 166 -2.54 -2.12 11.31
CA PHE A 166 -3.53 -2.88 10.56
C PHE A 166 -4.95 -2.64 11.10
N ASP A 167 -5.16 -2.74 12.42
CA ASP A 167 -6.47 -2.48 13.03
C ASP A 167 -6.97 -1.05 12.78
N ALA A 168 -6.06 -0.07 12.79
CA ALA A 168 -6.38 1.31 12.46
C ALA A 168 -6.89 1.47 11.02
N MET A 169 -6.35 0.69 10.08
CA MET A 169 -6.79 0.69 8.68
C MET A 169 -8.19 0.09 8.48
N LEU A 170 -8.59 -0.89 9.31
CA LEU A 170 -9.90 -1.54 9.18
C LEU A 170 -11.08 -0.57 9.42
N LYS A 171 -10.83 0.54 10.11
CA LYS A 171 -11.84 1.56 10.41
C LYS A 171 -12.01 2.59 9.29
N GLN A 172 -11.27 2.45 8.19
CA GLN A 172 -11.23 3.44 7.12
C GLN A 172 -12.02 3.01 5.89
N SER A 173 -12.60 3.99 5.20
CA SER A 173 -13.15 3.80 3.86
C SER A 173 -12.06 3.94 2.78
N GLY A 174 -12.17 3.19 1.69
CA GLY A 174 -11.26 3.28 0.53
C GLY A 174 -10.36 2.06 0.40
N SER A 175 -9.08 2.27 0.05
CA SER A 175 -8.10 1.20 -0.12
C SER A 175 -7.93 0.39 1.16
N THR A 176 -8.13 -0.92 1.05
CA THR A 176 -7.98 -1.86 2.16
C THR A 176 -6.50 -2.13 2.45
N PRO A 177 -6.14 -2.71 3.61
CA PRO A 177 -4.79 -3.20 3.87
C PRO A 177 -4.26 -4.12 2.76
N LEU A 178 -5.12 -4.99 2.21
CA LEU A 178 -4.76 -5.90 1.12
C LEU A 178 -4.46 -5.13 -0.17
N ASP A 179 -5.20 -4.07 -0.47
CA ASP A 179 -4.94 -3.25 -1.66
C ASP A 179 -3.59 -2.55 -1.54
N LEU A 180 -3.31 -1.93 -0.38
CA LEU A 180 -2.02 -1.28 -0.13
C LEU A 180 -0.85 -2.26 -0.19
N PHE A 181 -1.03 -3.47 0.33
CA PHE A 181 -0.05 -4.54 0.19
C PHE A 181 0.17 -4.94 -1.27
N LYS A 182 -0.90 -5.13 -2.05
CA LYS A 182 -0.81 -5.49 -3.47
C LYS A 182 -0.10 -4.42 -4.28
N PHE A 183 -0.42 -3.15 -4.05
CA PHE A 183 0.26 -2.03 -4.72
C PHE A 183 1.74 -2.03 -4.38
N TYR A 184 2.09 -2.17 -3.10
CA TYR A 184 3.49 -2.20 -2.67
C TYR A 184 4.27 -3.39 -3.27
N VAL A 185 3.68 -4.59 -3.27
CA VAL A 185 4.30 -5.78 -3.88
C VAL A 185 4.46 -5.63 -5.39
N GLU A 186 3.49 -5.00 -6.07
CA GLU A 186 3.60 -4.72 -7.50
C GLU A 186 4.74 -3.75 -7.82
N ASP A 187 4.91 -2.70 -6.99
CA ASP A 187 6.04 -1.79 -7.10
C ASP A 187 7.38 -2.53 -6.89
N LEU A 188 7.46 -3.42 -5.89
CA LEU A 188 8.63 -4.27 -5.67
C LEU A 188 8.93 -5.19 -6.86
N LYS A 189 7.90 -5.77 -7.50
CA LYS A 189 8.07 -6.61 -8.70
C LYS A 189 8.60 -5.80 -9.88
N SER A 190 8.06 -4.59 -10.08
CA SER A 190 8.52 -3.68 -11.12
C SER A 190 9.99 -3.32 -10.90
N GLN A 191 10.35 -2.94 -9.67
CA GLN A 191 11.73 -2.62 -9.30
C GLN A 191 12.65 -3.83 -9.48
N TYR A 192 12.27 -5.01 -8.99
CA TYR A 192 13.05 -6.25 -9.19
C TYR A 192 13.27 -6.56 -10.67
N GLY A 193 12.25 -6.35 -11.52
CA GLY A 193 12.35 -6.52 -12.96
C GLY A 193 13.40 -5.61 -13.60
N GLN A 194 13.47 -4.35 -13.16
CA GLN A 194 14.45 -3.37 -13.61
C GLN A 194 15.85 -3.71 -13.10
N ASP A 195 16.00 -3.94 -11.80
CA ASP A 195 17.25 -4.31 -11.13
C ASP A 195 17.86 -5.58 -11.76
N ARG A 196 17.04 -6.61 -12.00
CA ARG A 196 17.49 -7.85 -12.65
C ARG A 196 18.00 -7.62 -14.07
N ARG A 197 17.44 -6.67 -14.82
CA ARG A 197 17.94 -6.31 -16.16
C ARG A 197 19.31 -5.65 -16.04
N VAL A 198 19.43 -4.67 -15.15
CA VAL A 198 20.70 -3.96 -14.88
C VAL A 198 21.80 -4.95 -14.48
N ILE A 199 21.53 -5.85 -13.54
CA ILE A 199 22.49 -6.89 -13.12
C ILE A 199 22.96 -7.72 -14.33
N LYS A 200 22.02 -8.21 -15.16
CA LYS A 200 22.36 -9.03 -16.34
C LYS A 200 23.16 -8.27 -17.39
N GLU A 201 22.84 -7.01 -17.63
CA GLU A 201 23.59 -6.15 -18.55
C GLU A 201 25.02 -5.94 -18.08
N ILE A 202 25.21 -5.64 -16.79
CA ILE A 202 26.56 -5.48 -16.20
C ILE A 202 27.36 -6.77 -16.33
N LEU A 203 26.78 -7.93 -16.01
CA LEU A 203 27.46 -9.23 -16.16
C LEU A 203 27.88 -9.49 -17.61
N LYS A 204 27.01 -9.14 -18.57
CA LYS A 204 27.29 -9.28 -20.01
C LYS A 204 28.44 -8.35 -20.45
N GLU A 205 28.45 -7.10 -19.98
CA GLU A 205 29.52 -6.13 -20.29
C GLU A 205 30.87 -6.55 -19.70
N LEU A 206 30.86 -7.11 -18.49
CA LEU A 206 32.05 -7.66 -17.85
C LEU A 206 32.48 -9.01 -18.44
N ASN A 207 31.68 -9.59 -19.34
CA ASN A 207 31.87 -10.93 -19.88
C ASN A 207 32.04 -11.99 -18.77
N THR A 208 31.24 -11.87 -17.71
CA THR A 208 31.23 -12.78 -16.56
C THR A 208 29.87 -13.46 -16.44
N THR A 209 29.85 -14.67 -15.88
CA THR A 209 28.62 -15.39 -15.59
C THR A 209 28.67 -16.00 -14.20
N VAL A 210 27.51 -16.10 -13.55
CA VAL A 210 27.39 -16.82 -12.27
C VAL A 210 27.46 -18.32 -12.55
N GLU A 211 28.39 -18.97 -11.88
CA GLU A 211 28.63 -20.41 -11.87
C GLU A 211 28.37 -20.98 -10.47
N VAL A 212 28.31 -22.30 -10.31
CA VAL A 212 28.02 -22.95 -9.02
C VAL A 212 29.01 -22.56 -7.92
N GLY A 213 30.28 -22.31 -8.27
CA GLY A 213 31.30 -21.83 -7.33
C GLY A 213 31.29 -20.32 -7.07
N THR A 214 30.43 -19.54 -7.72
CA THR A 214 30.38 -18.08 -7.58
C THR A 214 29.75 -17.70 -6.25
N SER A 215 30.46 -16.95 -5.41
CA SER A 215 29.92 -16.44 -4.15
C SER A 215 29.02 -15.21 -4.35
N PHE A 216 28.14 -14.95 -3.38
CA PHE A 216 27.31 -13.73 -3.40
C PHE A 216 28.17 -12.46 -3.39
N ASP A 217 29.25 -12.47 -2.61
CA ASP A 217 30.21 -11.36 -2.50
C ASP A 217 30.87 -11.03 -3.85
N GLN A 218 31.17 -12.06 -4.65
CA GLN A 218 31.70 -11.92 -6.00
C GLN A 218 30.70 -11.19 -6.91
N LEU A 219 29.42 -11.59 -6.88
CA LEU A 219 28.36 -10.92 -7.65
C LEU A 219 28.23 -9.45 -7.23
N CYS A 220 28.21 -9.18 -5.91
CA CYS A 220 28.13 -7.81 -5.41
C CYS A 220 29.29 -6.96 -5.94
N LYS A 221 30.52 -7.48 -5.93
CA LYS A 221 31.68 -6.77 -6.48
C LYS A 221 31.53 -6.48 -7.98
N TRP A 222 31.05 -7.45 -8.76
CA TRP A 222 30.81 -7.25 -10.19
C TRP A 222 29.76 -6.17 -10.43
N VAL A 223 28.61 -6.26 -9.76
CA VAL A 223 27.51 -5.30 -9.94
C VAL A 223 27.91 -3.90 -9.46
N LEU A 224 28.48 -3.78 -8.26
CA LEU A 224 28.87 -2.49 -7.67
C LEU A 224 30.08 -1.83 -8.37
N SER A 225 30.80 -2.56 -9.22
CA SER A 225 31.87 -1.98 -10.04
C SER A 225 31.33 -1.01 -11.11
N ASN A 226 30.05 -1.13 -11.48
CA ASN A 226 29.36 -0.26 -12.41
C ASN A 226 28.48 0.76 -11.65
N GLU A 227 28.45 2.01 -12.12
CA GLU A 227 27.63 3.07 -11.50
C GLU A 227 26.14 2.69 -11.45
N ARG A 228 25.63 2.01 -12.49
CA ARG A 228 24.24 1.53 -12.55
C ARG A 228 23.95 0.47 -11.49
N GLY A 229 24.95 -0.27 -11.05
CA GLY A 229 24.80 -1.30 -10.03
C GLY A 229 24.67 -0.74 -8.60
N LYS A 230 25.11 0.51 -8.37
CA LYS A 230 24.99 1.15 -7.05
C LYS A 230 23.55 1.50 -6.68
N SER A 231 22.65 1.67 -7.65
CA SER A 231 21.24 1.93 -7.43
C SER A 231 20.38 0.68 -7.27
N VAL A 232 20.95 -0.51 -7.48
CA VAL A 232 20.24 -1.77 -7.37
C VAL A 232 20.00 -2.10 -5.89
N ASP A 233 18.79 -2.54 -5.56
CA ASP A 233 18.46 -2.92 -4.18
C ASP A 233 19.27 -4.16 -3.73
N PRO A 234 19.89 -4.16 -2.53
CA PRO A 234 20.67 -5.30 -2.04
C PRO A 234 19.86 -6.60 -1.90
N GLY A 235 18.58 -6.51 -1.53
CA GLY A 235 17.66 -7.65 -1.49
C GLY A 235 17.42 -8.20 -2.89
N ASN A 236 17.21 -7.33 -3.88
CA ASN A 236 17.10 -7.72 -5.29
C ASN A 236 18.39 -8.35 -5.84
N MET A 237 19.58 -7.86 -5.44
CA MET A 237 20.86 -8.53 -5.76
C MET A 237 20.87 -9.96 -5.23
N LYS A 238 20.42 -10.16 -3.98
CA LYS A 238 20.39 -11.49 -3.36
C LYS A 238 19.39 -12.43 -4.03
N LEU A 239 18.18 -11.95 -4.34
CA LEU A 239 17.18 -12.71 -5.09
C LEU A 239 17.69 -13.09 -6.48
N CYS A 240 18.32 -12.15 -7.18
CA CYS A 240 18.89 -12.39 -8.50
C CYS A 240 20.03 -13.41 -8.45
N TYR A 241 20.92 -13.30 -7.45
CA TYR A 241 21.99 -14.26 -7.20
C TYR A 241 21.45 -15.68 -7.04
N ASN A 242 20.48 -15.89 -6.13
CA ASN A 242 19.91 -17.21 -5.87
C ASN A 242 19.31 -17.82 -7.16
N SER A 243 18.59 -17.01 -7.94
CA SER A 243 18.04 -17.45 -9.23
C SER A 243 19.10 -17.80 -10.28
N LEU A 244 20.23 -17.09 -10.29
CA LEU A 244 21.34 -17.37 -11.21
C LEU A 244 22.13 -18.61 -10.81
N VAL A 245 22.36 -18.83 -9.52
CA VAL A 245 23.00 -20.05 -8.99
C VAL A 245 22.14 -21.28 -9.28
N GLU A 246 20.84 -21.22 -8.99
CA GLU A 246 19.91 -22.32 -9.29
C GLU A 246 19.92 -22.68 -10.78
N LYS A 247 20.00 -21.66 -11.66
CA LYS A 247 20.14 -21.87 -13.10
C LYS A 247 21.48 -22.51 -13.48
N ALA A 248 22.57 -22.14 -12.82
CA ALA A 248 23.89 -22.73 -13.06
C ALA A 248 23.92 -24.21 -12.64
N GLU A 249 23.38 -24.53 -11.46
CA GLU A 249 23.27 -25.90 -10.96
C GLU A 249 22.38 -26.77 -11.86
N ALA A 250 21.24 -26.23 -12.32
CA ALA A 250 20.36 -26.92 -13.24
C ALA A 250 21.06 -27.26 -14.57
N LYS A 251 21.85 -26.33 -15.10
CA LYS A 251 22.62 -26.51 -16.34
C LYS A 251 23.72 -27.56 -16.19
N GLU A 252 24.50 -27.52 -15.10
CA GLU A 252 25.56 -28.52 -14.84
C GLU A 252 24.97 -29.93 -14.70
N LYS A 253 23.87 -30.06 -13.95
CA LYS A 253 23.15 -31.33 -13.81
C LYS A 253 22.56 -31.84 -15.13
N GLU A 254 22.12 -30.95 -16.00
CA GLU A 254 21.65 -31.31 -17.34
C GLU A 254 22.81 -31.82 -18.20
N GLN A 255 23.94 -31.13 -18.20
CA GLN A 255 25.15 -31.54 -18.92
C GLN A 255 25.66 -32.91 -18.45
N GLU A 256 25.73 -33.14 -17.14
CA GLU A 256 26.13 -34.44 -16.59
C GLU A 256 25.18 -35.58 -17.06
N ARG A 257 23.86 -35.30 -17.09
CA ARG A 257 22.87 -36.26 -17.59
C ARG A 257 23.02 -36.53 -19.08
N GLU A 258 23.28 -35.50 -19.88
CA GLU A 258 23.51 -35.65 -21.33
C GLU A 258 24.78 -36.45 -21.60
N GLU A 259 25.87 -36.16 -20.91
CA GLU A 259 27.11 -36.91 -21.00
C GLU A 259 26.93 -38.36 -20.56
N ALA A 260 26.23 -38.62 -19.46
CA ALA A 260 25.92 -39.97 -19.01
C ALA A 260 25.08 -40.73 -20.05
N ARG A 261 24.11 -40.07 -20.69
CA ARG A 261 23.33 -40.66 -21.80
C ARG A 261 24.19 -40.91 -23.03
N LYS A 262 25.13 -40.02 -23.37
CA LYS A 262 26.09 -40.22 -24.47
C LYS A 262 27.00 -41.41 -24.18
N ARG A 263 27.57 -41.49 -22.98
CA ARG A 263 28.40 -42.62 -22.50
C ARG A 263 27.66 -43.95 -22.58
N ARG A 264 26.41 -44.03 -22.09
CA ARG A 264 25.58 -45.26 -22.18
C ARG A 264 25.28 -45.67 -23.63
N ARG A 265 25.07 -44.71 -24.54
CA ARG A 265 24.87 -44.99 -25.97
C ARG A 265 26.13 -45.58 -26.60
N HIS A 266 27.29 -44.96 -26.33
CA HIS A 266 28.58 -45.50 -26.77
C HIS A 266 28.82 -46.91 -26.24
N GLU A 267 28.62 -47.15 -24.94
CA GLU A 267 28.77 -48.47 -24.32
C GLU A 267 27.84 -49.51 -24.96
N THR A 268 26.57 -49.17 -25.18
CA THR A 268 25.59 -50.08 -25.78
C THR A 268 25.97 -50.44 -27.21
N ASN A 269 26.34 -49.45 -28.03
CA ASN A 269 26.74 -49.67 -29.41
C ASN A 269 28.05 -50.50 -29.49
N PHE A 270 29.00 -50.23 -28.59
CA PHE A 270 30.24 -50.99 -28.49
C PHE A 270 29.98 -52.45 -28.11
N ARG A 271 29.14 -52.70 -27.10
CA ARG A 271 28.71 -54.06 -26.71
C ARG A 271 27.96 -54.79 -27.83
N ASN A 272 27.19 -54.09 -28.65
CA ASN A 272 26.51 -54.70 -29.79
C ASN A 272 27.50 -55.19 -30.85
N ILE A 273 28.60 -54.47 -31.10
CA ILE A 273 29.68 -54.97 -31.98
C ILE A 273 30.26 -56.26 -31.40
N LEU A 274 30.65 -56.25 -30.12
CA LEU A 274 31.27 -57.41 -29.46
C LEU A 274 30.36 -58.65 -29.49
N ARG A 275 29.06 -58.45 -29.33
CA ARG A 275 28.05 -59.52 -29.40
C ARG A 275 27.91 -60.15 -30.78
N ASN A 276 28.11 -59.35 -31.83
CA ASN A 276 27.92 -59.77 -33.22
C ASN A 276 29.22 -60.23 -33.90
N LEU A 277 30.35 -60.30 -33.16
CA LEU A 277 31.61 -60.78 -33.68
C LEU A 277 31.55 -62.28 -34.01
N VAL A 278 32.24 -62.66 -35.09
CA VAL A 278 32.43 -64.05 -35.51
C VAL A 278 33.93 -64.30 -35.67
N PRO A 279 34.55 -65.21 -34.90
CA PRO A 279 33.99 -65.98 -33.78
C PRO A 279 33.49 -65.10 -32.60
N PRO A 280 32.54 -65.60 -31.78
CA PRO A 280 32.04 -64.88 -30.61
C PRO A 280 33.15 -64.55 -29.61
N VAL A 281 32.98 -63.46 -28.87
CA VAL A 281 33.85 -63.12 -27.74
C VAL A 281 33.54 -64.05 -26.57
N GLU A 282 34.57 -64.69 -26.03
CA GLU A 282 34.51 -65.59 -24.87
C GLU A 282 35.01 -64.90 -23.58
N PRO A 283 34.67 -65.38 -22.38
CA PRO A 283 35.07 -64.76 -21.11
C PRO A 283 36.58 -64.61 -20.89
N ASP A 284 37.41 -65.46 -21.52
CA ASP A 284 38.88 -65.44 -21.48
C ASP A 284 39.51 -64.76 -22.70
N SER A 285 38.69 -64.19 -23.59
CA SER A 285 39.16 -63.45 -24.75
C SER A 285 40.03 -62.27 -24.33
N ARG A 286 41.17 -62.11 -25.00
CA ARG A 286 42.12 -61.02 -24.73
C ARG A 286 41.86 -59.81 -25.61
N TRP A 287 41.97 -58.62 -25.02
CA TRP A 287 41.73 -57.35 -25.71
C TRP A 287 42.59 -57.21 -26.97
N GLU A 288 43.86 -57.62 -26.91
CA GLU A 288 44.82 -57.52 -28.01
C GLU A 288 44.42 -58.33 -29.24
N ILE A 289 43.61 -59.39 -29.07
CA ILE A 289 43.12 -60.25 -30.15
C ILE A 289 41.80 -59.70 -30.73
N ILE A 290 40.93 -59.16 -29.88
CA ILE A 290 39.61 -58.66 -30.29
C ILE A 290 39.71 -57.28 -30.94
N ARG A 291 40.58 -56.40 -30.42
CA ARG A 291 40.75 -55.02 -30.87
C ARG A 291 40.94 -54.89 -32.39
N PRO A 292 41.88 -55.60 -33.06
CA PRO A 292 42.08 -55.47 -34.52
C PRO A 292 40.84 -55.87 -35.35
N LYS A 293 39.91 -56.66 -34.78
CA LYS A 293 38.69 -57.11 -35.48
C LYS A 293 37.58 -56.07 -35.47
N ILE A 294 37.61 -55.13 -34.52
CA ILE A 294 36.57 -54.12 -34.32
C ILE A 294 37.04 -52.69 -34.59
N GLU A 295 38.34 -52.47 -34.82
CA GLU A 295 38.92 -51.12 -34.90
C GLU A 295 38.35 -50.24 -36.03
N ASN A 296 37.86 -50.85 -37.12
CA ASN A 296 37.23 -50.16 -38.24
C ASN A 296 35.72 -49.94 -38.07
N GLN A 297 35.12 -50.42 -36.98
CA GLN A 297 33.69 -50.27 -36.74
C GLN A 297 33.37 -48.87 -36.22
N GLU A 298 32.28 -48.28 -36.70
CA GLU A 298 31.89 -46.91 -36.36
C GLU A 298 31.73 -46.72 -34.84
N ALA A 299 31.12 -47.68 -34.14
CA ALA A 299 30.97 -47.58 -32.69
C ALA A 299 32.24 -47.87 -31.88
N PHE A 300 33.31 -48.42 -32.48
CA PHE A 300 34.65 -48.43 -31.88
C PHE A 300 35.31 -47.06 -32.02
N ILE A 301 35.24 -46.47 -33.22
CA ILE A 301 35.81 -45.16 -33.54
C ILE A 301 35.14 -44.05 -32.71
N ALA A 302 33.82 -44.16 -32.47
CA ALA A 302 33.04 -43.21 -31.68
C ALA A 302 33.44 -43.15 -30.18
N VAL A 303 34.16 -44.15 -29.67
CA VAL A 303 34.75 -44.11 -28.33
C VAL A 303 36.14 -43.49 -28.44
N GLU A 304 36.32 -42.30 -27.90
CA GLU A 304 37.51 -41.47 -28.17
C GLU A 304 38.80 -42.01 -27.51
N THR A 305 38.71 -42.62 -26.32
CA THR A 305 39.89 -43.05 -25.56
C THR A 305 40.05 -44.58 -25.54
N GLU A 306 41.29 -45.04 -25.76
CA GLU A 306 41.62 -46.48 -25.73
C GLU A 306 41.28 -47.12 -24.38
N GLN A 307 41.52 -46.40 -23.29
CA GLN A 307 41.19 -46.82 -21.92
C GLN A 307 39.69 -47.10 -21.76
N LEU A 308 38.83 -46.30 -22.39
CA LEU A 308 37.38 -46.48 -22.31
C LEU A 308 36.92 -47.65 -23.18
N ARG A 309 37.57 -47.87 -24.33
CA ARG A 309 37.33 -49.05 -25.19
C ARG A 309 37.66 -50.35 -24.48
N GLU A 310 38.84 -50.41 -23.87
CA GLU A 310 39.30 -51.56 -23.10
C GLU A 310 38.41 -51.80 -21.87
N LYS A 311 37.98 -50.73 -21.18
CA LYS A 311 37.00 -50.83 -20.10
C LYS A 311 35.67 -51.42 -20.59
N PHE A 312 35.11 -50.92 -21.68
CA PHE A 312 33.85 -51.48 -22.23
C PHE A 312 33.98 -52.95 -22.64
N PHE A 313 35.14 -53.35 -23.15
CA PHE A 313 35.44 -54.76 -23.44
C PHE A 313 35.50 -55.61 -22.17
N ASN A 314 36.26 -55.18 -21.16
CA ASN A 314 36.39 -55.88 -19.88
C ASN A 314 35.04 -55.98 -19.15
N ASP A 315 34.25 -54.91 -19.14
CA ASP A 315 32.90 -54.91 -18.57
C ASP A 315 31.98 -55.90 -19.33
N TYR A 316 32.18 -56.06 -20.64
CA TYR A 316 31.43 -57.04 -21.45
C TYR A 316 31.87 -58.48 -21.17
N THR A 317 33.17 -58.78 -21.14
CA THR A 317 33.69 -60.13 -20.83
C THR A 317 33.36 -60.54 -19.41
N GLN A 318 33.42 -59.61 -18.44
CA GLN A 318 32.96 -59.85 -17.08
C GLN A 318 31.45 -60.18 -17.05
N SER A 319 30.62 -59.43 -17.78
CA SER A 319 29.18 -59.72 -17.85
C SER A 319 28.88 -61.10 -18.47
N LEU A 320 29.69 -61.56 -19.43
CA LEU A 320 29.61 -62.90 -19.99
C LEU A 320 30.04 -63.96 -18.96
N ALA A 321 31.12 -63.72 -18.21
CA ALA A 321 31.58 -64.62 -17.15
C ALA A 321 30.53 -64.79 -16.04
N GLU A 322 29.90 -63.69 -15.61
CA GLU A 322 28.82 -63.69 -14.62
C GLU A 322 27.56 -64.41 -15.15
N ALA A 323 27.19 -64.18 -16.41
CA ALA A 323 26.06 -64.87 -17.04
C ALA A 323 26.30 -66.38 -17.19
N CYS A 324 27.52 -66.81 -17.50
CA CYS A 324 27.91 -68.22 -17.58
C CYS A 324 28.00 -68.89 -16.19
N GLY A 325 28.44 -68.15 -15.16
CA GLY A 325 28.47 -68.63 -13.77
C GLY A 325 27.08 -68.91 -13.19
N HIS A 326 26.03 -68.25 -13.71
CA HIS A 326 24.64 -68.47 -13.28
C HIS A 326 24.00 -69.76 -13.83
N HIS A 327 24.59 -70.41 -14.83
CA HIS A 327 24.08 -71.70 -15.34
C HIS A 327 24.65 -72.94 -14.63
N HIS A 328 25.59 -72.77 -13.67
CA HIS A 328 26.08 -73.84 -12.81
C HIS A 328 26.04 -73.47 -11.32
N SER A 329 24.84 -73.32 -10.76
CA SER A 329 24.62 -73.56 -9.33
C SER A 329 23.50 -74.59 -9.11
N SER A 330 23.90 -75.86 -9.22
CA SER A 330 23.19 -76.95 -8.56
C SER A 330 23.29 -76.75 -7.05
N SER A 331 22.22 -76.25 -6.41
CA SER A 331 21.86 -76.59 -5.02
C SER A 331 20.39 -76.27 -4.74
N LYS A 332 19.58 -77.34 -4.80
CA LYS A 332 18.17 -77.40 -4.44
C LYS A 332 17.88 -76.97 -2.98
N LYS A 333 16.65 -76.46 -2.81
CA LYS A 333 15.76 -76.62 -1.63
C LYS A 333 16.27 -76.09 -0.27
N LYS A 334 15.77 -74.91 0.13
CA LYS A 334 15.18 -74.62 1.47
C LYS A 334 14.75 -73.15 1.57
N LYS A 335 13.61 -72.78 0.95
CA LYS A 335 12.99 -71.45 1.21
C LYS A 335 11.48 -71.43 0.99
N LYS A 336 10.79 -72.57 1.18
CA LYS A 336 9.32 -72.65 1.09
C LYS A 336 8.61 -72.91 2.43
N GLU A 337 9.33 -72.88 3.56
CA GLU A 337 8.77 -73.18 4.89
C GLU A 337 8.63 -71.96 5.81
N LYS A 338 9.25 -70.82 5.51
CA LYS A 338 9.23 -69.64 6.41
C LYS A 338 8.08 -68.64 6.14
N LYS A 339 7.25 -68.87 5.12
CA LYS A 339 6.15 -67.95 4.72
C LYS A 339 4.75 -68.38 5.19
N LYS A 340 4.61 -69.58 5.79
CA LYS A 340 3.31 -70.06 6.30
C LYS A 340 3.11 -69.82 7.82
N ARG A 341 4.17 -69.64 8.61
CA ARG A 341 4.06 -69.35 10.06
C ARG A 341 3.84 -67.87 10.43
N ARG A 342 3.92 -66.93 9.47
CA ARG A 342 3.74 -65.48 9.75
C ARG A 342 2.35 -64.94 9.40
N LYS A 343 1.39 -65.82 9.07
CA LYS A 343 0.01 -65.46 8.72
C LYS A 343 -1.02 -65.87 9.79
N GLU A 344 -0.59 -66.50 10.89
CA GLU A 344 -1.47 -66.94 11.99
C GLU A 344 -1.22 -66.18 13.32
N GLU A 345 -0.24 -65.27 13.39
CA GLU A 345 0.09 -64.49 14.62
C GLU A 345 -0.23 -62.99 14.52
N VAL A 346 -1.02 -62.55 13.54
CA VAL A 346 -1.54 -61.16 13.49
C VAL A 346 -3.05 -61.21 13.29
N SER A 347 -3.72 -61.81 14.27
CA SER A 347 -5.13 -61.68 14.59
C SER A 347 -5.14 -61.57 16.11
N TYR A 348 -5.73 -60.49 16.64
CA TYR A 348 -5.56 -59.95 18.01
C TYR A 348 -4.32 -59.07 18.20
N PHE A 349 -4.38 -57.83 17.71
CA PHE A 349 -4.46 -56.62 18.54
C PHE A 349 -4.88 -55.43 17.65
#